data_AF-A0A060BTJ3-F1
#
_entry.id   AF-A0A060BTJ3-F1
#
_cell.length_a   1.000
_cell.length_b   1.000
_cell.length_c   1.000
_cell.angle_alpha   90.00
_cell.angle_beta   90.00
_cell.angle_gamma   90.00
#
_symmetry.space_group_name_H-M   'P 1'
#
loop_
_entity.id
_entity.type
_entity.pdbx_description
1 polymer ?
#
loop_
_entity_poly.entity_id
_entity_poly.type
_entity_poly.pdbx_seq_one_letter_code
_entity_poly.pdbx_strand_id
1 'polypeptide(L)' 'MAGAVFGIGNEAWGCGGNMRAEDYAALARQYATYVRDHGDNQVTRIAAGASDGDYAWTEALMRAIDGLEGRDGR' A
#
# COMPACT_ATOMS: atom_id res chain seq x y z
N MET A 1 -8.49 -11.73 -18.99
CA MET A 1 -8.08 -10.56 -18.20
C MET A 1 -8.81 -10.61 -16.85
N ALA A 2 -8.33 -11.41 -15.90
CA ALA A 2 -8.79 -11.32 -14.52
C ALA A 2 -7.76 -10.48 -13.77
N GLY A 3 -8.12 -9.26 -13.38
CA GLY A 3 -7.27 -8.44 -12.52
C GLY A 3 -7.44 -8.88 -11.08
N ALA A 4 -6.37 -9.31 -10.43
CA ALA A 4 -6.40 -9.64 -9.02
C ALA A 4 -6.23 -8.37 -8.18
N VAL A 5 -6.86 -8.34 -7.00
CA VAL A 5 -6.66 -7.27 -6.01
C VAL A 5 -5.89 -7.84 -4.83
N PHE A 6 -4.87 -7.12 -4.37
CA PHE A 6 -4.04 -7.54 -3.24
C PHE A 6 -3.89 -6.42 -2.21
N GLY A 7 -4.43 -6.64 -1.02
CA GLY A 7 -4.28 -5.73 0.13
C GLY A 7 -2.93 -5.90 0.81
N ILE A 8 -2.24 -4.80 1.09
CA ILE A 8 -0.94 -4.76 1.77
C ILE A 8 -1.18 -4.33 3.22
N GLY A 9 -1.48 -5.30 4.07
CA GLY A 9 -1.85 -5.07 5.47
C GLY A 9 -3.31 -4.66 5.64
N ASN A 10 -3.76 -4.66 6.89
CA ASN A 10 -5.12 -4.31 7.32
C ASN A 10 -5.04 -3.60 8.67
N GLU A 11 -5.73 -2.47 8.83
CA GLU A 11 -5.80 -1.70 10.09
C GLU A 11 -4.45 -1.59 10.81
N ALA A 12 -3.41 -1.20 10.09
CA ALA A 12 -2.03 -1.19 10.60
C ALA A 12 -1.84 -0.21 11.78
N TRP A 13 -2.65 0.85 11.84
CA TRP A 13 -2.75 1.76 12.99
C TRP A 13 -3.34 1.10 14.25
N GLY A 14 -4.00 -0.05 14.13
CA GLY A 14 -4.67 -0.77 15.21
C GLY A 14 -4.25 -2.24 15.26
N CYS A 15 -5.19 -3.16 15.04
CA CYS A 15 -4.94 -4.61 15.19
C CYS A 15 -3.81 -5.14 14.30
N GLY A 16 -3.51 -4.46 13.19
CA GLY A 16 -2.43 -4.80 12.28
C GLY A 16 -1.02 -4.44 12.76
N GLY A 17 -0.87 -3.80 13.92
CA GLY A 17 0.47 -3.59 14.52
C GLY A 17 0.66 -2.28 15.31
N ASN A 18 -0.40 -1.50 15.56
CA ASN A 18 -0.33 -0.21 16.27
C ASN A 18 0.77 0.72 15.72
N MET A 19 0.91 0.78 14.40
CA MET A 19 1.98 1.51 13.72
C MET A 19 1.69 3.00 13.64
N ARG A 20 2.76 3.81 13.55
CA ARG A 20 2.65 5.19 13.04
C ARG A 20 2.46 5.16 11.52
N ALA A 21 1.83 6.20 10.97
CA ALA A 21 1.55 6.29 9.54
C ALA A 21 2.81 6.19 8.68
N GLU A 22 3.90 6.84 9.08
CA GLU A 22 5.17 6.85 8.33
C GLU A 22 5.84 5.48 8.34
N ASP A 23 5.77 4.76 9.46
CA ASP A 23 6.32 3.41 9.59
C ASP A 23 5.55 2.44 8.68
N TYR A 24 4.21 2.51 8.71
CA TYR A 24 3.38 1.71 7.82
C TYR A 24 3.63 2.05 6.35
N ALA A 25 3.71 3.33 5.98
CA ALA A 25 3.93 3.75 4.59
C ALA A 25 5.26 3.24 4.02
N ALA A 26 6.32 3.24 4.82
CA ALA A 26 7.61 2.66 4.46
C ALA A 26 7.52 1.14 4.23
N LEU A 27 6.84 0.42 5.12
CA LEU A 27 6.62 -1.02 4.99
C LEU A 27 5.74 -1.34 3.78
N ALA A 28 4.63 -0.63 3.58
CA ALA A 28 3.72 -0.82 2.46
C ALA A 28 4.46 -0.69 1.13
N ARG A 29 5.34 0.31 1.00
CA ARG A 29 6.22 0.48 -0.17
C ARG A 29 7.20 -0.69 -0.35
N GLN A 30 7.82 -1.14 0.73
CA GLN A 30 8.73 -2.29 0.69
C GLN A 30 7.99 -3.55 0.24
N TYR A 31 6.87 -3.89 0.87
CA TYR A 31 6.10 -5.10 0.56
C TYR A 31 5.46 -5.04 -0.83
N ALA A 32 5.00 -3.87 -1.29
CA ALA A 32 4.47 -3.68 -2.64
C ALA A 32 5.45 -4.09 -3.74
N THR A 33 6.76 -3.89 -3.51
CA THR A 33 7.84 -4.26 -4.45
C THR A 33 7.83 -5.76 -4.79
N TYR A 34 7.40 -6.59 -3.84
CA TYR A 34 7.39 -8.05 -3.98
C TYR A 34 6.05 -8.60 -4.47
N VAL A 35 5.01 -7.77 -4.57
CA VAL A 35 3.73 -8.16 -5.21
C VAL A 35 3.91 -8.01 -6.73
N ARG A 36 4.08 -9.13 -7.44
CA ARG A 36 4.38 -9.15 -8.88
C ARG A 36 3.20 -9.67 -9.70
N ASP A 37 3.18 -9.26 -10.96
CA ASP A 37 2.33 -9.89 -11.97
C ASP A 37 2.91 -11.25 -12.36
N HIS A 38 2.04 -12.22 -12.64
CA HIS A 38 2.44 -13.56 -13.05
C HIS A 38 1.56 -14.04 -14.22
N GLY A 39 2.19 -14.40 -15.34
CA GLY A 39 1.48 -14.74 -16.57
C GLY A 39 0.59 -13.56 -17.01
N ASP A 40 -0.68 -13.85 -17.30
CA ASP A 40 -1.66 -12.83 -17.70
C ASP A 40 -2.35 -12.12 -16.51
N ASN A 41 -1.96 -12.44 -15.26
CA ASN A 41 -2.53 -11.80 -14.08
C ASN A 41 -1.89 -10.44 -13.83
N GLN A 42 -2.71 -9.40 -13.77
CA GLN A 42 -2.32 -8.04 -13.43
C GLN A 42 -2.85 -7.69 -12.04
N VAL A 43 -1.96 -7.40 -11.09
CA VAL A 43 -2.34 -7.15 -9.69
C VAL A 43 -2.54 -5.66 -9.43
N THR A 44 -3.70 -5.30 -8.89
CA THR A 44 -3.97 -4.02 -8.25
C THR A 44 -3.62 -4.11 -6.78
N ARG A 45 -2.65 -3.30 -6.33
CA ARG A 45 -2.19 -3.25 -4.94
C ARG A 45 -3.02 -2.22 -4.17
N ILE A 46 -3.46 -2.56 -2.95
CA ILE A 46 -4.24 -1.67 -2.08
C ILE A 46 -3.51 -1.54 -0.75
N ALA A 47 -3.09 -0.33 -0.38
CA ALA A 47 -2.58 -0.04 0.95
C ALA A 47 -3.72 0.20 1.96
N ALA A 48 -3.50 -0.14 3.22
CA ALA A 48 -4.40 0.14 4.33
C ALA A 48 -4.50 1.65 4.58
N GLY A 49 -5.70 2.18 4.37
CA GLY A 49 -6.02 3.59 4.57
C GLY A 49 -6.25 3.97 6.03
N ALA A 50 -6.62 5.24 6.20
CA ALA A 50 -6.91 5.83 7.49
C ALA A 50 -8.14 5.21 8.16
N SER A 51 -8.18 5.30 9.49
CA SER A 51 -9.41 5.14 10.26
C SER A 51 -10.14 6.48 10.33
N ASP A 52 -11.45 6.47 10.13
CA ASP A 52 -12.32 7.64 10.29
C ASP A 52 -11.74 8.94 9.68
N GLY A 53 -11.41 9.92 10.54
CA GLY A 53 -10.91 11.25 10.17
C GLY A 53 -9.39 11.41 10.29
N ASP A 54 -8.61 10.33 10.28
CA ASP A 54 -7.15 10.43 10.34
C ASP A 54 -6.54 10.89 9.01
N TYR A 55 -6.62 12.19 8.77
CA TYR A 55 -6.04 12.82 7.59
C TYR A 55 -4.51 12.77 7.58
N ALA A 56 -3.86 12.69 8.74
CA ALA A 56 -2.41 12.56 8.82
C ALA A 56 -1.95 11.21 8.26
N TRP A 57 -2.69 10.12 8.54
CA TRP A 57 -2.44 8.82 7.92
C TRP A 57 -2.56 8.87 6.39
N THR A 58 -3.63 9.49 5.91
CA THR A 58 -3.87 9.65 4.47
C THR A 58 -2.75 10.46 3.82
N GLU A 59 -2.36 11.58 4.42
CA GLU A 59 -1.31 12.45 3.92
C GLU A 59 0.06 11.75 3.88
N ALA A 60 0.45 11.08 4.96
CA ALA A 60 1.71 10.35 5.04
C ALA A 60 1.79 9.24 3.98
N LEU A 61 0.70 8.48 3.81
CA LEU A 61 0.63 7.40 2.84
C LEU A 61 0.74 7.93 1.40
N MET A 62 -0.03 8.97 1.05
CA MET A 62 0.02 9.57 -0.29
C MET A 62 1.38 10.18 -0.61
N ARG A 63 2.01 10.88 0.36
CA ARG A 63 3.36 11.43 0.20
C ARG A 63 4.42 10.35 -0.02
N ALA A 64 4.28 9.20 0.64
CA ALA A 64 5.26 8.11 0.54
C ALA A 64 5.16 7.29 -0.76
N ILE A 65 3.96 7.23 -1.34
CA ILE A 65 3.66 6.47 -2.56
C ILE A 65 3.91 7.31 -3.83
N ASP A 66 3.96 8.64 -3.71
CA ASP A 66 4.31 9.53 -4.81
C ASP A 66 5.63 9.08 -5.50
N GLY A 67 5.57 8.94 -6.83
CA GLY A 67 6.68 8.45 -7.64
C GLY A 67 6.91 6.92 -7.64
N LEU A 68 6.00 6.11 -7.10
CA LEU A 68 6.03 4.64 -7.28
C LEU A 68 5.47 4.19 -8.64
N GLU A 69 4.56 4.96 -9.25
CA GLU A 69 3.87 4.60 -10.49
C GLU A 69 4.80 4.48 -11.71
N GLY A 70 5.98 5.11 -11.69
CA GLY A 70 6.93 5.10 -12.81
C GLY A 70 8.17 4.21 -12.62
N ARG A 71 8.28 3.48 -11.49
CA ARG A 71 9.50 2.72 -11.13
C ARG A 71 9.37 1.21 -11.29
N ASP A 72 8.17 0.69 -11.55
CA ASP A 72 7.95 -0.73 -11.80
C ASP A 72 7.99 -1.10 -13.30
N GLY A 73 8.27 -0.14 -14.18
CA GLY A 73 8.40 -0.36 -15.62
C GLY A 73 7.07 -0.61 -16.33
N ARG A 74 5.96 -0.18 -15.72
CA ARG A 74 4.63 -0.17 -16.33
C ARG A 74 4.32 1.18 -16.98
#